data_AF-A0A7W6HHZ7-F1
#
_entry.id   AF-A0A7W6HHZ7-F1
#
_cell.length_a   1.000
_cell.length_b   1.000
_cell.length_c   1.000
_cell.angle_alpha   90.00
_cell.angle_beta   90.00
_cell.angle_gamma   90.00
#
_symmetry.space_group_name_H-M   'P 1'
#
loop_
_entity.id
_entity.type
_entity.pdbx_description
1 polymer ?
#
loop_
_entity_poly.entity_id
_entity_poly.type
_entity_poly.pdbx_seq_one_letter_code
_entity_poly.pdbx_strand_id
1 'polypeptide(L)'
;MMVEIFAQIGLGQGFRYLTGIVEFIGGLWLFVPGMTALAALWLAATMVGAILAHLLVLPESGMPAAVLLALSLVLVWLHRDQLVAMKARVG
;
A
#
# COMPACT_ATOMS: atom_id res chain seq x y z
N MET A 1 17.04 -11.31 4.79
CA MET A 1 15.84 -11.24 3.91
C MET A 1 15.35 -9.81 3.68
N MET A 2 14.51 -9.17 4.52
CA MET A 2 13.99 -7.82 4.19
C MET A 2 15.04 -6.68 4.20
N VAL A 3 16.02 -6.74 5.11
CA VAL A 3 17.12 -5.77 5.14
C VAL A 3 17.94 -5.84 3.84
N GLU A 4 18.15 -7.04 3.31
CA GLU A 4 18.89 -7.29 2.06
C GLU A 4 18.10 -6.86 0.84
N ILE A 5 16.80 -7.18 0.77
CA ILE A 5 15.91 -6.73 -0.32
C ILE A 5 15.93 -5.21 -0.43
N PHE A 6 15.74 -4.49 0.69
CA PHE A 6 15.80 -3.03 0.68
C PHE A 6 17.21 -2.47 0.46
N ALA A 7 18.27 -3.24 0.77
CA ALA A 7 19.62 -2.87 0.39
C ALA A 7 19.83 -2.94 -1.13
N GLN A 8 19.24 -3.93 -1.81
CA GLN A 8 19.26 -4.04 -3.27
C GLN A 8 18.52 -2.87 -3.96
N ILE A 9 17.45 -2.36 -3.36
CA ILE A 9 16.74 -1.16 -3.86
C ILE A 9 17.67 0.07 -3.90
N GLY A 10 18.71 0.13 -3.06
CA GLY A 10 19.74 1.17 -3.12
C GLY A 10 19.39 2.50 -2.47
N LEU A 11 18.17 2.66 -1.94
CA LEU A 11 17.70 3.88 -1.23
C LEU A 11 18.06 3.90 0.27
N GLY A 12 18.77 2.88 0.75
CA GLY A 12 19.19 2.75 2.15
C GLY A 12 18.08 2.25 3.08
N GLN A 13 18.46 1.96 4.34
CA GLN A 13 17.55 1.37 5.32
C GLN A 13 16.46 2.35 5.81
N GLY A 14 16.68 3.67 5.68
CA GLY A 14 15.67 4.68 5.98
C GLY A 14 14.38 4.48 5.15
N PHE A 15 14.52 4.15 3.86
CA PHE A 15 13.39 3.84 2.99
C PHE A 15 12.60 2.62 3.50
N ARG A 16 13.29 1.58 4.00
CA ARG A 16 12.64 0.41 4.62
C ARG A 16 11.74 0.79 5.80
N TYR A 17 12.25 1.63 6.71
CA TYR A 17 11.47 2.08 7.85
C TYR A 17 10.29 2.96 7.42
N LEU A 18 10.49 3.85 6.44
CA LEU A 18 9.41 4.67 5.90
C LEU A 18 8.30 3.81 5.28
N THR A 19 8.64 2.85 4.41
CA THR A 19 7.67 1.93 3.81
C THR A 19 6.93 1.14 4.88
N GLY A 20 7.64 0.59 5.87
CA GLY A 20 7.02 -0.14 6.96
C GLY A 20 6.05 0.71 7.79
N ILE A 21 6.37 1.98 8.07
CA ILE A 21 5.48 2.91 8.77
C ILE A 21 4.23 3.21 7.93
N VAL A 22 4.42 3.48 6.63
CA VAL A 22 3.32 3.74 5.69
C VAL A 22 2.37 2.54 5.63
N GLU A 23 2.89 1.32 5.49
CA GLU A 23 2.09 0.10 5.46
C GLU A 23 1.40 -0.15 6.80
N PHE A 24 2.08 0.08 7.92
CA PHE A 24 1.52 -0.08 9.25
C PHE A 24 0.34 0.87 9.49
N ILE A 25 0.48 2.15 9.14
CA ILE A 25 -0.60 3.14 9.24
C ILE A 25 -1.79 2.73 8.36
N GLY A 26 -1.54 2.33 7.12
CA GLY A 26 -2.58 1.87 6.21
C GLY A 26 -3.30 0.62 6.75
N GLY A 27 -2.54 -0.33 7.31
CA GLY A 27 -3.08 -1.53 7.94
C GLY A 27 -3.95 -1.20 9.16
N LEU A 28 -3.54 -0.26 10.00
CA LEU A 28 -4.35 0.20 11.13
C LEU A 28 -5.65 0.89 10.68
N TRP A 29 -5.59 1.73 9.64
CA TRP A 29 -6.78 2.41 9.13
C TRP A 29 -7.83 1.47 8.52
N LEU A 30 -7.46 0.26 8.09
CA LEU A 30 -8.43 -0.75 7.66
C LEU A 30 -9.41 -1.13 8.77
N PHE A 31 -8.98 -1.07 10.03
CA PHE A 31 -9.81 -1.38 11.20
C PHE A 31 -10.68 -0.21 11.67
N VAL A 32 -10.48 1.00 11.13
CA VAL A 32 -11.28 2.16 11.51
C VAL A 32 -12.58 2.20 10.70
N PRO A 33 -13.77 2.12 11.34
CA PRO A 33 -15.03 2.13 10.63
C PRO A 33 -15.19 3.38 9.77
N GLY A 34 -15.52 3.19 8.49
CA GLY A 34 -15.70 4.30 7.53
C GLY A 34 -14.41 4.81 6.88
N MET A 35 -13.23 4.28 7.23
CA MET A 35 -11.95 4.64 6.60
C MET A 35 -11.37 3.55 5.67
N THR A 36 -12.02 2.38 5.59
CA THR A 36 -11.54 1.22 4.84
C THR A 36 -11.17 1.55 3.40
N ALA A 37 -11.98 2.34 2.68
CA ALA A 37 -11.67 2.69 1.29
C ALA A 37 -10.44 3.59 1.17
N LEU A 38 -10.26 4.54 2.10
CA LEU A 38 -9.09 5.42 2.12
C LEU A 38 -7.82 4.64 2.50
N ALA A 39 -7.93 3.77 3.50
CA ALA A 39 -6.86 2.86 3.91
C ALA A 39 -6.43 1.93 2.78
N ALA A 40 -7.40 1.36 2.05
CA ALA A 40 -7.14 0.51 0.91
C ALA A 40 -6.49 1.27 -0.26
N LEU A 41 -6.89 2.52 -0.52
CA LEU A 41 -6.20 3.38 -1.51
C LEU A 41 -4.75 3.67 -1.11
N TRP A 42 -4.53 3.98 0.18
CA TRP A 42 -3.20 4.21 0.73
C TRP A 42 -2.28 3.01 0.55
N LEU A 43 -2.77 1.81 0.91
CA LEU A 43 -2.03 0.55 0.71
C LEU A 43 -1.83 0.20 -0.77
N ALA A 44 -2.83 0.45 -1.62
CA ALA A 44 -2.71 0.23 -3.07
C ALA A 44 -1.57 1.07 -3.66
N ALA A 45 -1.44 2.34 -3.25
CA ALA A 45 -0.35 3.20 -3.70
C ALA A 45 1.03 2.63 -3.31
N THR A 46 1.17 2.10 -2.09
CA THR A 46 2.40 1.42 -1.66
C THR A 46 2.69 0.18 -2.50
N MET A 47 1.69 -0.63 -2.82
CA MET A 47 1.86 -1.83 -3.64
C MET A 47 2.28 -1.50 -5.08
N VAL A 48 1.81 -0.38 -5.65
CA VAL A 48 2.30 0.10 -6.95
C VAL A 48 3.80 0.38 -6.89
N GLY A 49 4.26 1.05 -5.83
CA GLY A 49 5.69 1.29 -5.60
C GLY A 49 6.49 -0.02 -5.46
N ALA A 50 5.95 -1.00 -4.72
CA ALA A 50 6.57 -2.31 -4.56
C ALA A 50 6.68 -3.07 -5.90
N ILE A 51 5.62 -3.06 -6.72
CA ILE A 51 5.64 -3.66 -8.06
C ILE A 51 6.71 -3.00 -8.92
N LEU A 52 6.81 -1.67 -8.92
CA LEU A 52 7.85 -0.97 -9.65
C LEU A 52 9.25 -1.35 -9.18
N ALA A 53 9.49 -1.49 -7.87
CA ALA A 53 10.76 -1.97 -7.35
C ALA A 53 11.10 -3.39 -7.83
N HIS A 54 10.10 -4.28 -7.90
CA HIS A 54 10.26 -5.64 -8.45
C HIS A 54 10.48 -5.67 -9.96
N LEU A 55 9.90 -4.75 -10.73
CA LEU A 55 10.09 -4.71 -12.18
C LEU A 55 11.41 -4.05 -12.58
N LEU A 56 11.89 -3.08 -11.80
CA LEU A 56 13.01 -2.23 -12.17
C LEU A 56 14.32 -2.62 -11.48
N VAL A 57 14.28 -3.23 -10.29
CA VAL A 57 15.48 -3.40 -9.45
C VAL A 57 15.63 -4.81 -8.90
N LEU A 58 14.56 -5.40 -8.36
CA LEU A 58 14.65 -6.69 -7.67
C LEU A 58 14.49 -7.85 -8.67
N PRO A 59 15.33 -8.90 -8.61
CA PRO A 59 15.19 -10.06 -9.48
C PRO A 59 14.02 -10.98 -9.07
N GLU A 60 13.42 -10.73 -7.90
CA GLU A 60 12.40 -11.55 -7.28
C GLU A 60 11.00 -11.22 -7.81
N SER A 61 10.09 -12.21 -7.74
CA SER A 61 8.71 -12.03 -8.24
C SER A 61 7.93 -10.99 -7.43
N GLY A 62 7.38 -9.98 -8.11
CA GLY A 62 6.43 -9.01 -7.55
C GLY A 62 5.00 -9.52 -7.38
N MET A 63 4.77 -10.83 -7.54
CA MET A 63 3.43 -11.45 -7.43
C MET A 63 2.73 -11.17 -6.09
N PRO A 64 3.40 -11.22 -4.91
CA PRO A 64 2.74 -10.88 -3.65
C PRO A 64 2.21 -9.44 -3.63
N ALA A 65 2.98 -8.47 -4.14
CA ALA A 65 2.56 -7.08 -4.23
C ALA A 65 1.38 -6.90 -5.20
N ALA A 66 1.36 -7.64 -6.32
CA ALA A 66 0.26 -7.63 -7.27
C ALA A 66 -1.05 -8.19 -6.66
N VAL A 67 -0.96 -9.28 -5.88
CA VAL A 67 -2.12 -9.86 -5.18
C VAL A 67 -2.68 -8.87 -4.15
N LEU A 68 -1.80 -8.29 -3.32
CA LEU A 68 -2.21 -7.30 -2.32
C LEU A 68 -2.82 -6.05 -2.97
N LEU A 69 -2.26 -5.58 -4.09
CA LEU A 69 -2.85 -4.50 -4.87
C LEU A 69 -4.26 -4.85 -5.33
N ALA A 70 -4.47 -6.05 -5.89
CA ALA A 70 -5.79 -6.50 -6.32
C ALA A 70 -6.80 -6.53 -5.15
N LEU A 71 -6.39 -7.06 -4.00
CA LEU A 71 -7.23 -7.08 -2.79
C LEU A 71 -7.55 -5.68 -2.28
N SER A 72 -6.57 -4.77 -2.26
CA SER A 72 -6.79 -3.36 -1.91
C SER A 72 -7.79 -2.70 -2.87
N LEU A 73 -7.66 -2.91 -4.18
CA LEU A 73 -8.61 -2.37 -5.17
C LEU A 73 -10.02 -2.95 -4.99
N VAL A 74 -10.15 -4.23 -4.66
CA VAL A 74 -11.44 -4.85 -4.31
C VAL A 74 -12.04 -4.16 -3.08
N LEU A 75 -11.25 -3.89 -2.03
CA LEU A 75 -11.73 -3.19 -0.84
C LEU A 75 -12.18 -1.75 -1.16
N VAL A 76 -11.44 -1.04 -1.99
CA VAL A 76 -11.83 0.30 -2.49
C VAL A 76 -13.17 0.21 -3.20
N TRP A 77 -13.35 -0.78 -4.08
CA TRP A 77 -14.59 -0.94 -4.84
C TRP A 77 -15.79 -1.28 -3.96
N LEU A 78 -15.62 -2.18 -2.98
CA LEU A 78 -16.65 -2.59 -2.03
C LEU A 78 -17.06 -1.45 -1.07
N HIS A 79 -16.12 -0.57 -0.71
CA HIS A 79 -16.34 0.51 0.26
C HIS A 79 -16.35 1.89 -0.39
N ARG A 80 -16.53 1.99 -1.71
CA ARG A 80 -16.50 3.26 -2.47
C ARG A 80 -17.45 4.33 -1.92
N ASP A 81 -18.55 3.92 -1.30
CA ASP A 81 -19.53 4.83 -0.68
C ASP A 81 -18.90 5.64 0.47
N GLN A 82 -17.88 5.11 1.15
CA GLN A 82 -17.11 5.82 2.16
C GLN A 82 -16.35 7.00 1.54
N LEU A 83 -15.82 6.86 0.33
CA LEU A 83 -15.11 7.95 -0.38
C LEU A 83 -16.07 9.08 -0.77
N VAL A 84 -17.27 8.72 -1.24
CA VAL A 84 -18.32 9.69 -1.58
C VAL A 84 -18.76 10.44 -0.32
N ALA A 85 -19.04 9.72 0.77
CA ALA A 85 -19.43 10.30 2.05
C ALA A 85 -18.34 11.20 2.62
N MET A 86 -17.07 10.83 2.49
CA MET A 86 -15.95 11.65 2.96
C MET A 86 -15.81 12.94 2.12
N LYS A 87 -15.94 12.84 0.79
CA LYS A 87 -15.93 14.02 -0.08
C LYS A 87 -17.04 15.00 0.27
N ALA A 88 -18.25 14.51 0.59
CA ALA A 88 -19.39 15.34 0.99
C ALA A 88 -19.23 16.01 2.37
N ARG A 89 -18.30 15.55 3.22
CA ARG A 89 -18.00 16.19 4.52
C ARG A 89 -16.93 17.28 4.43
N VAL A 90 -16.10 17.23 3.39
CA VAL A 90 -14.93 18.10 3.23
C VAL A 90 -15.17 19.21 2.20
N GLY A 91 -16.12 19.03 1.26
CA GLY A 91 -16.56 20.06 0.32
C GLY A 91 -17.81 20.79 0.80
#